data_AF-A0AAT9GN25-F1
#
_entry.id   AF-A0AAT9GN25-F1
#
_cell.length_a   1.000
_cell.length_b   1.000
_cell.length_c   1.000
_cell.angle_alpha   90.00
_cell.angle_beta   90.00
_cell.angle_gamma   90.00
#
_symmetry.space_group_name_H-M   'P 1'
#
loop_
_entity.id
_entity.type
_entity.pdbx_description
1 polymer ?
#
loop_
_entity_poly.entity_id
_entity_poly.type
_entity_poly.pdbx_seq_one_letter_code
_entity_poly.pdbx_strand_id
1 'polypeptide(L)'
;MYVLDAYPERGGVRILLNDFEKEFIKTTFPVYAITDNPDIVLQHPEVKYYEEEKWRTLDGKEVILYRFEVESFNAYYYMRKRLNVVNELPTVLSQTLYKLGIRPFSELYDTSYTLNFPKIKVATIRHLRWYDGCDNCYEVEINGKVERYYSFPDIEADVIECYGFPCNKVKAQVKIDGSKKRSPVGIRGLIEWSYITRTPLHEIAYETIGKALTTNEAWVALQRKIIIPKVVPRVEKLRRLEDIMIADKGGLVLFPKLGCFNNVYQVDFKSMYPSLIIKYNISAETIDACDDIKTELHSICLKEKGIVPEALSWLVKRKEDLKKVDEERAEAIKWILVASFGYLGYRNSRFGKIEAYEMVTYFARKTLRKAIEIAEKLGYEVLHGIIDSLVIHGDGIKFVEEVEKETGLRLDYKRLDWIIFTKTRKDTPYPMRYIGRREDGEIIAKGLIRSNMPNLVKDFLSSFLDILSEKRNCEEVKNSRGEIKKVYEEFERKLFYGEPKDYIIWIKDKPYVRGLKGFYEAEDSLKDKDVFYYKSYLDRLYNDVMEMIAC
;
A
#
# COMPACT_ATOMS: atom_id res chain seq x y z
N MET A 1 29.15 5.99 -6.90
CA MET A 1 28.45 6.63 -5.78
C MET A 1 26.96 6.61 -6.06
N TYR A 2 26.13 6.35 -5.05
CA TYR A 2 24.67 6.28 -5.14
C TYR A 2 24.05 7.64 -4.81
N VAL A 3 23.02 8.02 -5.59
CA VAL A 3 22.25 9.24 -5.39
C VAL A 3 21.23 9.05 -4.27
N LEU A 4 21.36 9.78 -3.17
CA LEU A 4 20.43 9.68 -2.03
C LEU A 4 19.29 10.69 -2.11
N ASP A 5 19.60 11.92 -2.51
CA ASP A 5 18.64 13.01 -2.62
C ASP A 5 19.18 14.11 -3.55
N ALA A 6 18.35 15.10 -3.86
CA ALA A 6 18.72 16.23 -4.69
C ALA A 6 17.95 17.49 -4.30
N TYR A 7 18.61 18.64 -4.36
CA TYR A 7 18.00 19.95 -4.06
C TYR A 7 18.30 20.95 -5.18
N PRO A 8 17.31 21.75 -5.60
CA PRO A 8 17.52 22.75 -6.62
C PRO A 8 18.32 23.92 -6.03
N GLU A 9 19.26 24.42 -6.81
CA GLU A 9 20.04 25.61 -6.52
C GLU A 9 20.02 26.54 -7.74
N ARG A 10 20.44 27.78 -7.57
CA ARG A 10 20.50 28.70 -8.71
C ARG A 10 21.56 28.19 -9.70
N GLY A 11 21.15 27.95 -10.95
CA GLY A 11 22.00 27.50 -12.04
C GLY A 11 22.32 26.00 -12.02
N GLY A 12 21.70 25.20 -11.16
CA GLY A 12 21.98 23.77 -11.10
C GLY A 12 21.25 23.01 -10.01
N VAL A 13 21.60 21.74 -9.85
CA VAL A 13 21.07 20.87 -8.80
C VAL A 13 22.24 20.38 -7.95
N ARG A 14 22.09 20.48 -6.63
CA ARG A 14 22.99 19.81 -5.70
C ARG A 14 22.48 18.41 -5.42
N ILE A 15 23.29 17.42 -5.76
CA ILE A 15 23.07 15.99 -5.52
C ILE A 15 23.72 15.61 -4.20
N LEU A 16 22.98 14.90 -3.35
CA LEU A 16 23.51 14.26 -2.15
C LEU A 16 23.84 12.81 -2.48
N LEU A 17 25.08 12.42 -2.24
CA LEU A 17 25.58 11.07 -2.49
C LEU A 17 25.81 10.33 -1.17
N ASN A 18 25.99 9.01 -1.26
CA ASN A 18 26.43 8.18 -0.13
C ASN A 18 27.84 8.59 0.34
N ASP A 19 28.18 8.21 1.58
CA ASP A 19 29.43 8.59 2.26
C ASP A 19 29.56 10.11 2.47
N PHE A 20 28.43 10.82 2.62
CA PHE A 20 28.34 12.27 2.85
C PHE A 20 28.86 13.17 1.72
N GLU A 21 29.19 12.59 0.57
CA GLU A 21 29.63 13.33 -0.61
C GLU A 21 28.49 14.16 -1.24
N LYS A 22 28.87 15.24 -1.92
CA LYS A 22 27.94 16.17 -2.58
C LYS A 22 28.50 16.61 -3.91
N GLU A 23 27.63 16.71 -4.90
CA GLU A 23 28.01 17.16 -6.24
C GLU A 23 27.05 18.24 -6.73
N PHE A 24 27.58 19.28 -7.36
CA PHE A 24 26.77 20.32 -8.00
C PHE A 24 26.81 20.14 -9.52
N ILE A 25 25.64 19.96 -10.12
CA ILE A 25 25.50 19.77 -11.56
C ILE A 25 24.82 21.00 -12.15
N LYS A 26 25.54 21.69 -13.03
CA LYS A 26 25.03 22.88 -13.73
C LYS A 26 23.92 22.46 -14.70
N THR A 27 22.74 23.05 -14.54
CA THR A 27 21.58 22.78 -15.41
C THR A 27 20.57 23.94 -15.31
N THR A 28 19.63 23.94 -16.24
CA THR A 28 18.37 24.69 -16.16
C THR A 28 17.22 23.75 -15.77
N PHE A 29 16.09 24.36 -15.43
CA PHE A 29 14.86 23.66 -15.06
C PHE A 29 13.80 23.85 -16.14
N PRO A 30 13.19 22.77 -16.67
CA PRO A 30 12.17 22.89 -17.70
C PRO A 30 10.82 23.25 -17.08
N VAL A 31 10.21 24.32 -17.57
CA VAL A 31 8.87 24.78 -17.18
C VAL A 31 7.99 24.79 -18.42
N TYR A 32 7.02 23.89 -18.49
CA TYR A 32 6.09 23.82 -19.61
C TYR A 32 4.85 24.66 -19.27
N ALA A 33 4.56 25.69 -20.07
CA ALA A 33 3.42 26.57 -19.83
C ALA A 33 2.65 26.87 -21.11
N ILE A 34 1.33 26.97 -20.97
CA ILE A 34 0.44 27.46 -22.01
C ILE A 34 0.33 28.98 -21.85
N THR A 35 0.63 29.73 -22.90
CA THR A 35 0.55 31.19 -22.94
C THR A 35 0.41 31.67 -24.38
N ASP A 36 -0.32 32.77 -24.59
CA ASP A 36 -0.47 33.39 -25.91
C ASP A 36 0.69 34.34 -26.27
N ASN A 37 1.57 34.65 -25.30
CA ASN A 37 2.68 35.58 -25.47
C ASN A 37 3.95 35.04 -24.79
N PRO A 38 4.66 34.08 -25.40
CA PRO A 38 5.86 33.49 -24.80
C PRO A 38 7.02 34.48 -24.69
N ASP A 39 7.12 35.46 -25.60
CA ASP A 39 8.23 36.43 -25.62
C ASP A 39 8.25 37.33 -24.38
N ILE A 40 7.09 37.68 -23.82
CA ILE A 40 7.04 38.49 -22.59
C ILE A 40 7.69 37.76 -21.41
N VAL A 41 7.70 36.42 -21.42
CA VAL A 41 8.28 35.60 -20.36
C VAL A 41 9.81 35.68 -20.38
N LEU A 42 10.42 35.88 -21.57
CA LEU A 42 11.87 36.09 -21.72
C LEU A 42 12.37 37.38 -21.06
N GLN A 43 11.48 38.32 -20.73
CA GLN A 43 11.87 39.54 -19.99
C GLN A 43 12.29 39.23 -18.55
N HIS A 44 11.91 38.05 -18.01
CA HIS A 44 12.39 37.63 -16.69
C HIS A 44 13.88 37.22 -16.80
N PRO A 45 14.79 37.82 -16.00
CA PRO A 45 16.25 37.68 -16.20
C PRO A 45 16.79 36.25 -16.04
N GLU A 46 16.03 35.39 -15.35
CA GLU A 46 16.36 33.99 -15.10
C GLU A 46 15.71 33.00 -16.09
N VAL A 47 15.00 33.48 -17.12
CA VAL A 47 14.49 32.66 -18.22
C VAL A 47 15.49 32.74 -19.38
N LYS A 48 16.00 31.60 -19.86
CA LYS A 48 17.06 31.56 -20.87
C LYS A 48 16.54 31.57 -22.29
N TYR A 49 15.66 30.63 -22.59
CA TYR A 49 15.02 30.47 -23.88
C TYR A 49 13.74 29.66 -23.69
N TYR A 50 12.93 29.59 -24.74
CA TYR A 50 11.81 28.67 -24.81
C TYR A 50 11.80 27.92 -26.13
N GLU A 51 11.17 26.74 -26.12
CA GLU A 51 10.86 25.96 -27.32
C GLU A 51 9.35 25.73 -27.39
N GLU A 52 8.78 25.84 -28.59
CA GLU A 52 7.39 25.46 -28.83
C GLU A 52 7.29 23.92 -28.90
N GLU A 53 6.31 23.35 -28.21
CA GLU A 53 5.97 21.94 -28.34
C GLU A 53 4.46 21.73 -28.51
N LYS A 54 4.12 20.70 -29.28
CA LYS A 54 2.74 20.22 -29.44
C LYS A 54 2.50 19.01 -28.55
N TRP A 55 1.55 19.17 -27.65
CA TRP A 55 1.11 18.16 -26.69
C TRP A 55 -0.37 17.88 -26.91
N ARG A 56 -0.93 16.88 -26.22
CA ARG A 56 -2.37 16.59 -26.27
C ARG A 56 -3.00 16.54 -24.89
N THR A 57 -4.27 16.85 -24.78
CA THR A 57 -5.06 16.59 -23.56
C THR A 57 -5.42 15.10 -23.45
N LEU A 58 -5.96 14.69 -22.29
CA LEU A 58 -6.43 13.31 -22.08
C LEU A 58 -7.56 12.89 -23.03
N ASP A 59 -8.37 13.85 -23.50
CA ASP A 59 -9.41 13.64 -24.53
C ASP A 59 -8.86 13.76 -25.97
N GLY A 60 -7.55 13.90 -26.14
CA GLY A 60 -6.89 13.86 -27.45
C GLY A 60 -6.82 15.20 -28.21
N LYS A 61 -7.21 16.32 -27.60
CA LYS A 61 -7.10 17.64 -28.24
C LYS A 61 -5.65 18.10 -28.24
N GLU A 62 -5.16 18.53 -29.39
CA GLU A 62 -3.83 19.13 -29.50
C GLU A 62 -3.79 20.49 -28.80
N VAL A 63 -2.68 20.75 -28.11
CA VAL A 63 -2.41 21.97 -27.37
C VAL A 63 -0.97 22.37 -27.63
N ILE A 64 -0.79 23.61 -28.07
CA ILE A 64 0.53 24.22 -28.18
C ILE A 64 0.92 24.76 -26.81
N LEU A 65 2.15 24.47 -26.40
CA LEU A 65 2.73 25.00 -25.17
C LEU A 65 4.20 25.33 -25.40
N TYR A 66 4.79 26.02 -24.44
CA TYR A 66 6.18 26.46 -24.51
C TYR A 66 6.96 25.88 -23.33
N ARG A 67 8.09 25.22 -23.64
CA ARG A 67 9.06 24.76 -22.66
C ARG A 67 10.08 25.86 -22.41
N PHE A 68 9.95 26.56 -21.29
CA PHE A 68 10.92 27.54 -20.85
C PHE A 68 12.03 26.87 -20.04
N GLU A 69 13.28 27.26 -20.28
CA GLU A 69 14.42 26.83 -19.47
C GLU A 69 14.81 27.93 -18.49
N VAL A 70 14.66 27.66 -17.20
CA VAL A 70 14.88 28.65 -16.13
C VAL A 70 16.08 28.31 -15.27
N GLU A 71 16.77 29.34 -14.74
CA GLU A 71 17.96 29.15 -13.90
C GLU A 71 17.65 28.74 -12.47
N SER A 72 16.45 29.01 -11.95
CA SER A 72 16.14 28.77 -10.54
C SER A 72 14.68 28.41 -10.29
N PHE A 73 14.45 27.82 -9.11
CA PHE A 73 13.11 27.57 -8.63
C PHE A 73 12.33 28.85 -8.31
N ASN A 74 13.00 29.98 -8.02
CA ASN A 74 12.32 31.27 -7.84
C ASN A 74 11.65 31.72 -9.14
N ALA A 75 12.35 31.59 -10.26
CA ALA A 75 11.80 31.87 -11.59
C ALA A 75 10.63 30.92 -11.93
N TYR A 76 10.79 29.62 -11.65
CA TYR A 76 9.69 28.66 -11.79
C TYR A 76 8.45 29.06 -10.96
N TYR A 77 8.62 29.41 -9.68
CA TYR A 77 7.49 29.83 -8.84
C TYR A 77 6.87 31.15 -9.31
N TYR A 78 7.68 32.08 -9.80
CA TYR A 78 7.21 33.32 -10.42
C TYR A 78 6.30 33.02 -11.62
N MET A 79 6.74 32.11 -12.50
CA MET A 79 5.99 31.69 -13.68
C MET A 79 4.72 30.92 -13.30
N ARG A 80 4.80 29.98 -12.37
CA ARG A 80 3.66 29.18 -11.90
C ARG A 80 2.51 30.04 -11.38
N LYS A 81 2.80 31.20 -10.79
CA LYS A 81 1.79 32.15 -10.30
C LYS A 81 1.11 32.97 -11.41
N ARG A 82 1.72 33.09 -12.60
CA ARG A 82 1.27 33.98 -13.68
C ARG A 82 0.83 33.26 -14.94
N LEU A 83 1.34 32.06 -15.16
CA LEU A 83 1.14 31.27 -16.37
C LEU A 83 0.45 29.96 -16.04
N ASN A 84 -0.18 29.36 -17.05
CA ASN A 84 -0.74 28.03 -16.94
C ASN A 84 0.37 26.96 -17.11
N VAL A 85 1.16 26.76 -16.05
CA VAL A 85 2.22 25.73 -16.02
C VAL A 85 1.63 24.33 -15.93
N VAL A 86 1.98 23.41 -16.83
CA VAL A 86 1.34 22.09 -16.96
C VAL A 86 2.21 20.91 -16.48
N ASN A 87 3.48 21.13 -16.12
CA ASN A 87 4.40 20.09 -15.69
C ASN A 87 4.65 20.09 -14.16
N GLU A 88 3.63 20.37 -13.35
CA GLU A 88 3.77 20.35 -11.88
C GLU A 88 3.86 18.92 -11.29
N LEU A 89 3.54 17.89 -12.09
CA LEU A 89 3.64 16.47 -11.72
C LEU A 89 4.11 15.65 -12.94
N PRO A 90 5.17 14.83 -12.83
CA PRO A 90 6.16 14.76 -11.75
C PRO A 90 6.76 16.14 -11.44
N THR A 91 7.43 16.34 -10.30
CA THR A 91 7.97 17.67 -9.96
C THR A 91 8.98 18.14 -11.02
N VAL A 92 9.14 19.46 -11.17
CA VAL A 92 10.15 20.04 -12.08
C VAL A 92 11.56 19.53 -11.73
N LEU A 93 11.84 19.31 -10.44
CA LEU A 93 13.09 18.71 -9.99
C LEU A 93 13.23 17.27 -10.50
N SER A 94 12.21 16.43 -10.32
CA SER A 94 12.20 15.05 -10.83
C SER A 94 12.40 15.00 -12.35
N GLN A 95 11.77 15.91 -13.10
CA GLN A 95 11.95 16.05 -14.55
C GLN A 95 13.37 16.48 -14.93
N THR A 96 13.96 17.39 -14.15
CA THR A 96 15.34 17.84 -14.35
C THR A 96 16.33 16.71 -14.12
N LEU A 97 16.18 15.96 -13.03
CA LEU A 97 17.00 14.77 -12.76
C LEU A 97 16.88 13.74 -13.89
N TYR A 98 15.66 13.50 -14.37
CA TYR A 98 15.44 12.61 -15.50
C TYR A 98 16.14 13.09 -16.78
N LYS A 99 16.09 14.39 -17.10
CA LYS A 99 16.82 15.01 -18.24
C LYS A 99 18.34 14.82 -18.11
N LEU A 100 18.86 14.84 -16.88
CA LEU A 100 20.28 14.63 -16.58
C LEU A 100 20.69 13.15 -16.55
N GLY A 101 19.77 12.20 -16.76
CA GLY A 101 20.06 10.78 -16.59
C GLY A 101 20.34 10.39 -15.13
N ILE A 102 19.83 11.16 -14.18
CA ILE A 102 20.02 10.93 -12.75
C ILE A 102 18.75 10.29 -12.18
N ARG A 103 18.92 9.16 -11.50
CA ARG A 103 17.82 8.45 -10.84
C ARG A 103 18.12 8.33 -9.35
N PRO A 104 17.17 8.69 -8.46
CA PRO A 104 17.31 8.44 -7.03
C PRO A 104 17.64 6.97 -6.75
N PHE A 105 18.55 6.75 -5.81
CA PHE A 105 19.03 5.44 -5.35
C PHE A 105 19.64 4.55 -6.44
N SER A 106 20.14 5.16 -7.51
CA SER A 106 20.95 4.52 -8.55
C SER A 106 22.37 5.08 -8.50
N GLU A 107 23.32 4.40 -9.14
CA GLU A 107 24.65 4.97 -9.33
C GLU A 107 24.56 6.22 -10.21
N LEU A 108 25.37 7.23 -9.89
CA LEU A 108 25.35 8.49 -10.64
C LEU A 108 25.67 8.22 -12.13
N TYR A 109 24.81 8.74 -13.02
CA TYR A 109 24.81 8.49 -14.47
C TYR A 109 24.48 7.07 -14.92
N ASP A 110 24.11 6.18 -13.99
CA ASP A 110 23.54 4.87 -14.33
C ASP A 110 22.01 4.90 -14.18
N THR A 111 21.33 4.63 -15.30
CA THR A 111 19.87 4.50 -15.36
C THR A 111 19.41 3.07 -15.60
N SER A 112 20.35 2.12 -15.55
CA SER A 112 20.09 0.71 -15.75
C SER A 112 19.05 0.18 -14.76
N TYR A 113 18.27 -0.78 -15.24
CA TYR A 113 17.30 -1.45 -14.39
C TYR A 113 18.05 -2.39 -13.43
N THR A 114 17.85 -2.19 -12.13
CA THR A 114 18.46 -3.03 -11.09
C THR A 114 17.44 -3.47 -10.06
N LEU A 115 17.62 -4.70 -9.56
CA LEU A 115 16.89 -5.25 -8.42
C LEU A 115 17.71 -5.17 -7.13
N ASN A 116 19.01 -4.90 -7.23
CA ASN A 116 19.87 -4.82 -6.05
C ASN A 116 19.49 -3.60 -5.22
N PHE A 117 19.55 -3.74 -3.90
CA PHE A 117 19.46 -2.58 -3.01
C PHE A 117 20.74 -1.75 -3.17
N PRO A 118 20.66 -0.41 -3.23
CA PRO A 118 21.86 0.43 -3.29
C PRO A 118 22.79 0.12 -2.12
N LYS A 119 24.11 0.12 -2.37
CA LYS A 119 25.12 -0.17 -1.33
C LYS A 119 25.30 1.06 -0.43
N ILE A 120 24.32 1.31 0.42
CA ILE A 120 24.24 2.46 1.33
C ILE A 120 23.91 1.99 2.75
N LYS A 121 24.30 2.76 3.76
CA LYS A 121 23.96 2.52 5.16
C LYS A 121 22.60 3.12 5.46
N VAL A 122 21.64 2.27 5.82
CA VAL A 122 20.28 2.71 6.21
C VAL A 122 20.02 2.29 7.64
N ALA A 123 19.48 3.21 8.43
CA ALA A 123 19.10 2.94 9.81
C ALA A 123 17.72 3.49 10.18
N THR A 124 17.05 2.82 11.12
CA THR A 124 15.86 3.30 11.81
C THR A 124 16.17 3.45 13.29
N ILE A 125 15.78 4.56 13.92
CA ILE A 125 15.92 4.76 15.38
C ILE A 125 14.60 5.16 16.03
N ARG A 126 14.21 4.44 17.08
CA ARG A 126 13.03 4.70 17.90
C ARG A 126 13.41 4.86 19.36
N HIS A 127 12.79 5.82 20.03
CA HIS A 127 12.85 5.94 21.49
C HIS A 127 11.72 5.12 22.09
N LEU A 128 12.07 4.18 22.97
CA LEU A 128 11.14 3.30 23.66
C LEU A 128 10.78 3.87 25.03
N ARG A 129 9.52 3.67 25.42
CA ARG A 129 8.95 4.09 26.70
C ARG A 129 8.57 2.86 27.53
N TRP A 130 8.17 3.08 28.78
CA TRP A 130 7.76 2.01 29.69
C TRP A 130 6.75 1.01 29.08
N TYR A 131 5.86 1.49 28.20
CA TYR A 131 4.84 0.66 27.54
C TYR A 131 5.40 -0.25 26.42
N ASP A 132 6.63 -0.02 25.98
CA ASP A 132 7.38 -0.84 25.02
C ASP A 132 8.22 -1.93 25.71
N GLY A 133 8.16 -2.01 27.06
CA GLY A 133 8.93 -2.97 27.85
C GLY A 133 10.37 -2.53 28.16
N CYS A 134 10.71 -1.27 27.90
CA CYS A 134 12.00 -0.68 28.25
C CYS A 134 11.82 0.83 28.49
N ASP A 135 12.14 1.33 29.68
CA ASP A 135 11.99 2.75 29.95
C ASP A 135 13.24 3.53 29.55
N ASN A 136 13.06 4.54 28.70
CA ASN A 136 14.11 5.40 28.17
C ASN A 136 15.23 4.68 27.40
N CYS A 137 14.86 3.69 26.59
CA CYS A 137 15.78 2.93 25.75
C CYS A 137 15.64 3.33 24.28
N TYR A 138 16.57 2.88 23.44
CA TYR A 138 16.53 3.12 22.00
C TYR A 138 16.58 1.80 21.26
N GLU A 139 15.69 1.65 20.29
CA GLU A 139 15.72 0.55 19.33
C GLU A 139 16.27 1.07 18.02
N VAL A 140 17.31 0.41 17.53
CA VAL A 140 18.02 0.80 16.33
C VAL A 140 18.01 -0.39 15.38
N GLU A 141 17.52 -0.17 14.17
CA GLU A 141 17.58 -1.15 13.10
C GLU A 141 18.59 -0.68 12.06
N ILE A 142 19.68 -1.42 11.84
CA ILE A 142 20.67 -1.13 10.79
C ILE A 142 20.68 -2.29 9.80
N ASN A 143 20.31 -2.02 8.54
CA ASN A 143 20.26 -3.03 7.46
C ASN A 143 19.51 -4.32 7.87
N GLY A 144 18.40 -4.20 8.60
CA GLY A 144 17.56 -5.33 9.04
C GLY A 144 17.98 -5.99 10.36
N LYS A 145 19.07 -5.56 10.99
CA LYS A 145 19.47 -6.02 12.33
C LYS A 145 18.99 -5.05 13.39
N VAL A 146 18.20 -5.54 14.34
CA VAL A 146 17.66 -4.75 15.45
C VAL A 146 18.54 -4.90 16.69
N GLU A 147 18.94 -3.78 17.27
CA GLU A 147 19.73 -3.70 18.49
C GLU A 147 19.08 -2.71 19.47
N ARG A 148 19.22 -3.00 20.77
CA ARG A 148 18.68 -2.15 21.85
C ARG A 148 19.81 -1.50 22.63
N TYR A 149 19.65 -0.20 22.87
CA TYR A 149 20.60 0.64 23.58
C TYR A 149 19.93 1.28 24.80
N TYR A 150 20.60 1.24 25.95
CA TYR A 150 20.13 1.84 27.21
C TYR A 150 20.67 3.27 27.43
N SER A 151 21.41 3.78 26.46
CA SER A 151 21.87 5.16 26.34
C SER A 151 21.73 5.60 24.88
N PHE A 152 21.81 6.91 24.61
CA PHE A 152 21.67 7.40 23.24
C PHE A 152 22.83 6.88 22.36
N PRO A 153 22.55 6.10 21.31
CA PRO A 153 23.59 5.48 20.49
C PRO A 153 24.23 6.50 19.53
N ASP A 154 25.55 6.40 19.34
CA ASP A 154 26.26 7.17 18.31
C ASP A 154 26.11 6.47 16.95
N ILE A 155 25.17 6.94 16.13
CA ILE A 155 24.82 6.32 14.84
C ILE A 155 25.07 7.30 13.71
N GLU A 156 25.79 6.80 12.71
CA GLU A 156 26.02 7.45 11.44
C GLU A 156 25.54 6.55 10.29
N ALA A 157 24.68 7.08 9.42
CA ALA A 157 24.23 6.37 8.23
C ALA A 157 23.96 7.33 7.06
N ASP A 158 23.85 6.82 5.85
CA ASP A 158 23.52 7.61 4.67
C ASP A 158 22.09 8.15 4.75
N VAL A 159 21.16 7.26 5.11
CA VAL A 159 19.74 7.59 5.28
C VAL A 159 19.26 7.06 6.64
N ILE A 160 18.70 7.95 7.46
CA ILE A 160 18.12 7.57 8.76
C ILE A 160 16.63 7.92 8.83
N GLU A 161 15.82 6.92 9.16
CA GLU A 161 14.47 7.12 9.67
C GLU A 161 14.50 7.26 11.20
N CYS A 162 14.04 8.38 11.73
CA CYS A 162 14.08 8.68 13.15
C CYS A 162 12.71 9.13 13.65
N TYR A 163 12.42 8.90 14.93
CA TYR A 163 11.13 9.26 15.53
C TYR A 163 11.32 10.17 16.73
N GLY A 164 10.78 11.40 16.66
CA GLY A 164 10.84 12.37 17.75
C GLY A 164 12.24 12.94 18.00
N PHE A 165 12.61 13.10 19.27
CA PHE A 165 13.86 13.73 19.69
C PHE A 165 15.15 13.12 19.09
N PRO A 166 15.27 11.79 18.88
CA PRO A 166 16.40 11.20 18.16
C PRO A 166 16.79 11.88 16.84
N CYS A 167 15.84 12.44 16.09
CA CYS A 167 16.12 13.12 14.81
C CYS A 167 17.11 14.30 14.94
N ASN A 168 17.11 14.96 16.09
CA ASN A 168 17.99 16.11 16.37
C ASN A 168 19.44 15.69 16.69
N LYS A 169 19.66 14.43 17.03
CA LYS A 169 20.95 13.94 17.55
C LYS A 169 21.70 13.02 16.57
N VAL A 170 20.99 12.24 15.78
CA VAL A 170 21.63 11.31 14.82
C VAL A 170 22.37 12.03 13.70
N LYS A 171 23.42 11.42 13.14
CA LYS A 171 24.17 11.95 12.00
C LYS A 171 23.78 11.20 10.73
N ALA A 172 23.24 11.91 9.75
CA ALA A 172 22.89 11.34 8.45
C ALA A 172 22.92 12.35 7.32
N GLN A 173 23.18 11.89 6.10
CA GLN A 173 23.09 12.72 4.91
C GLN A 173 21.61 13.05 4.59
N VAL A 174 20.72 12.08 4.75
CA VAL A 174 19.26 12.27 4.64
C VAL A 174 18.57 11.78 5.92
N LYS A 175 17.73 12.63 6.51
CA LYS A 175 16.93 12.31 7.70
C LYS A 175 15.45 12.33 7.35
N ILE A 176 14.73 11.28 7.72
CA ILE A 176 13.27 11.18 7.61
C ILE A 176 12.69 11.13 9.00
N ASP A 177 11.79 12.07 9.30
CA ASP A 177 11.00 12.03 10.53
C ASP A 177 9.82 11.07 10.37
N GLY A 178 10.01 9.85 10.86
CA GLY A 178 9.04 8.75 10.83
C GLY A 178 7.68 9.13 11.41
N SER A 179 7.64 10.07 12.38
CA SER A 179 6.40 10.53 13.03
C SER A 179 5.50 11.38 12.12
N LYS A 180 6.06 11.93 11.04
CA LYS A 180 5.33 12.75 10.06
C LYS A 180 4.93 11.99 8.81
N LYS A 181 5.36 10.73 8.65
CA LYS A 181 5.05 9.92 7.47
C LYS A 181 3.56 9.66 7.36
N ARG A 182 3.07 9.64 6.12
CA ARG A 182 1.72 9.18 5.77
C ARG A 182 1.74 7.80 5.13
N SER A 183 2.91 7.34 4.69
CA SER A 183 3.12 6.05 4.05
C SER A 183 3.22 4.92 5.09
N PRO A 184 2.64 3.74 4.83
CA PRO A 184 2.73 2.60 5.73
C PRO A 184 4.06 1.81 5.59
N VAL A 185 4.98 2.26 4.74
CA VAL A 185 6.21 1.53 4.41
C VAL A 185 7.39 1.98 5.27
N GLY A 186 8.30 1.06 5.55
CA GLY A 186 9.60 1.34 6.17
C GLY A 186 10.53 2.11 5.24
N ILE A 187 11.73 2.41 5.74
CA ILE A 187 12.72 3.21 5.03
C ILE A 187 13.18 2.59 3.71
N ARG A 188 13.33 1.25 3.63
CA ARG A 188 13.71 0.59 2.37
C ARG A 188 12.56 0.65 1.36
N GLY A 189 11.32 0.53 1.84
CA GLY A 189 10.13 0.77 1.03
C GLY A 189 9.99 2.20 0.52
N LEU A 190 10.36 3.20 1.32
CA LEU A 190 10.40 4.62 0.87
C LEU A 190 11.46 4.87 -0.20
N ILE A 191 12.65 4.27 -0.02
CA ILE A 191 13.72 4.28 -1.02
C ILE A 191 13.23 3.69 -2.34
N GLU A 192 12.48 2.58 -2.28
CA GLU A 192 11.87 1.98 -3.45
C GLU A 192 10.83 2.90 -4.09
N TRP A 193 9.97 3.57 -3.31
CA TRP A 193 9.05 4.58 -3.82
C TRP A 193 9.76 5.74 -4.52
N SER A 194 10.85 6.25 -3.95
CA SER A 194 11.69 7.28 -4.57
C SER A 194 12.29 6.79 -5.90
N TYR A 195 12.82 5.55 -5.93
CA TYR A 195 13.39 4.93 -7.11
C TYR A 195 12.36 4.76 -8.25
N ILE A 196 11.16 4.27 -7.94
CA ILE A 196 10.14 3.99 -8.96
C ILE A 196 9.47 5.26 -9.48
N THR A 197 9.24 6.23 -8.60
CA THR A 197 8.65 7.53 -8.97
C THR A 197 9.67 8.51 -9.52
N ARG A 198 10.97 8.17 -9.48
CA ARG A 198 12.08 9.05 -9.88
C ARG A 198 12.03 10.41 -9.17
N THR A 199 11.54 10.39 -7.94
CA THR A 199 11.31 11.59 -7.13
C THR A 199 12.26 11.57 -5.95
N PRO A 200 12.95 12.70 -5.65
CA PRO A 200 13.87 12.75 -4.52
C PRO A 200 13.21 12.33 -3.20
N LEU A 201 13.99 11.73 -2.31
CA LEU A 201 13.47 11.08 -1.11
C LEU A 201 12.70 12.07 -0.22
N HIS A 202 13.22 13.29 -0.02
CA HIS A 202 12.54 14.30 0.78
C HIS A 202 11.17 14.73 0.23
N GLU A 203 10.95 14.66 -1.10
CA GLU A 203 9.67 14.99 -1.71
C GLU A 203 8.64 13.87 -1.53
N ILE A 204 9.06 12.60 -1.55
CA ILE A 204 8.14 11.45 -1.49
C ILE A 204 7.90 10.92 -0.07
N ALA A 205 8.83 11.13 0.87
CA ALA A 205 8.80 10.52 2.20
C ALA A 205 7.56 10.86 3.04
N TYR A 206 6.97 12.05 2.83
CA TYR A 206 5.81 12.55 3.59
C TYR A 206 4.51 12.50 2.79
N GLU A 207 4.55 11.95 1.58
CA GLU A 207 3.43 11.91 0.67
C GLU A 207 2.54 10.67 0.88
N THR A 208 1.33 10.71 0.33
CA THR A 208 0.40 9.56 0.40
C THR A 208 0.76 8.50 -0.65
N ILE A 209 0.31 7.26 -0.45
CA ILE A 209 0.42 6.18 -1.46
C ILE A 209 -0.09 6.66 -2.83
N GLY A 210 -1.19 7.41 -2.82
CA GLY A 210 -1.77 7.98 -4.03
C GLY A 210 -0.90 8.96 -4.77
N LYS A 211 -0.09 9.75 -4.06
CA LYS A 211 0.88 10.63 -4.70
C LYS A 211 1.96 9.84 -5.42
N ALA A 212 2.46 8.76 -4.81
CA ALA A 212 3.43 7.87 -5.46
C ALA A 212 2.82 7.23 -6.73
N LEU A 213 1.59 6.71 -6.63
CA LEU A 213 0.83 6.19 -7.77
C LEU A 213 0.67 7.24 -8.88
N THR A 214 0.10 8.40 -8.55
CA THR A 214 -0.19 9.46 -9.53
C THR A 214 1.09 9.98 -10.18
N THR A 215 2.22 10.00 -9.45
CA THR A 215 3.52 10.40 -10.00
C THR A 215 4.04 9.37 -11.01
N ASN A 216 3.86 8.07 -10.73
CA ASN A 216 4.18 7.01 -11.68
C ASN A 216 3.35 7.10 -12.97
N GLU A 217 2.03 7.36 -12.85
CA GLU A 217 1.15 7.59 -14.00
C GLU A 217 1.53 8.88 -14.77
N ALA A 218 1.92 9.92 -14.04
CA ALA A 218 2.34 11.20 -14.61
C ALA A 218 3.60 11.10 -15.47
N TRP A 219 4.52 10.17 -15.17
CA TRP A 219 5.67 9.91 -16.04
C TRP A 219 5.25 9.39 -17.41
N VAL A 220 4.29 8.47 -17.47
CA VAL A 220 3.76 7.95 -18.73
C VAL A 220 3.10 9.07 -19.53
N ALA A 221 2.27 9.90 -18.88
CA ALA A 221 1.64 11.05 -19.51
C ALA A 221 2.68 12.03 -20.07
N LEU A 222 3.70 12.40 -19.27
CA LEU A 222 4.77 13.31 -19.67
C LEU A 222 5.54 12.78 -20.88
N GLN A 223 5.95 11.50 -20.85
CA GLN A 223 6.69 10.86 -21.95
C GLN A 223 5.88 10.79 -23.24
N ARG A 224 4.55 10.71 -23.13
CA ARG A 224 3.62 10.73 -24.27
C ARG A 224 3.15 12.14 -24.64
N LYS A 225 3.72 13.18 -24.04
CA LYS A 225 3.34 14.59 -24.24
C LYS A 225 1.84 14.83 -24.01
N ILE A 226 1.32 14.23 -22.94
CA ILE A 226 -0.07 14.38 -22.51
C ILE A 226 -0.13 15.35 -21.33
N ILE A 227 -0.96 16.38 -21.46
CA ILE A 227 -1.18 17.38 -20.42
C ILE A 227 -1.93 16.76 -19.25
N ILE A 228 -1.37 16.95 -18.06
CA ILE A 228 -1.98 16.52 -16.80
C ILE A 228 -2.80 17.70 -16.26
N PRO A 229 -4.12 17.56 -16.13
CA PRO A 229 -4.95 18.67 -15.66
C PRO A 229 -4.64 19.02 -14.19
N LYS A 230 -4.58 20.34 -13.88
CA LYS A 230 -4.36 20.82 -12.49
C LYS A 230 -5.53 20.48 -11.57
N VAL A 231 -6.73 20.61 -12.10
CA VAL A 231 -7.99 20.27 -11.44
C VAL A 231 -8.61 19.16 -12.25
N VAL A 232 -9.07 18.10 -11.59
CA VAL A 232 -9.80 17.00 -12.25
C VAL A 232 -11.18 17.55 -12.61
N PRO A 233 -11.48 17.86 -13.89
CA PRO A 233 -12.72 18.52 -14.25
C PRO A 233 -13.86 17.50 -14.48
N ARG A 234 -13.62 16.21 -14.21
CA ARG A 234 -14.56 15.13 -14.52
C ARG A 234 -15.71 15.15 -13.53
N VAL A 235 -16.73 15.92 -13.87
CA VAL A 235 -18.06 15.77 -13.29
C VAL A 235 -18.65 14.50 -13.87
N GLU A 236 -19.12 13.59 -13.02
CA GLU A 236 -19.85 12.41 -13.47
C GLU A 236 -21.01 12.86 -14.36
N LYS A 237 -21.24 12.14 -15.46
CA LYS A 237 -22.39 12.43 -16.33
C LYS A 237 -23.67 12.24 -15.53
N LEU A 238 -24.71 13.01 -15.85
CA LEU A 238 -26.03 12.75 -15.28
C LEU A 238 -26.49 11.34 -15.69
N ARG A 239 -26.89 10.53 -14.71
CA ARG A 239 -27.33 9.14 -14.90
C ARG A 239 -28.67 8.91 -14.23
N ARG A 240 -29.44 7.93 -14.71
CA ARG A 240 -30.66 7.52 -14.03
C ARG A 240 -30.30 6.69 -12.80
N LEU A 241 -31.18 6.69 -11.80
CA LEU A 241 -30.98 5.93 -10.58
C LEU A 241 -30.80 4.42 -10.86
N GLU A 242 -31.56 3.88 -11.82
CA GLU A 242 -31.45 2.49 -12.27
C GLU A 242 -30.05 2.15 -12.79
N ASP A 243 -29.45 3.04 -13.58
CA ASP A 243 -28.11 2.84 -14.16
C ASP A 243 -27.04 2.84 -13.04
N ILE A 244 -27.21 3.68 -12.02
CA ILE A 244 -26.34 3.73 -10.84
C ILE A 244 -26.49 2.44 -10.02
N MET A 245 -27.71 1.97 -9.77
CA MET A 245 -27.95 0.73 -9.01
C MET A 245 -27.33 -0.51 -9.68
N ILE A 246 -27.21 -0.51 -11.00
CA ILE A 246 -26.57 -1.60 -11.74
C ILE A 246 -25.04 -1.52 -11.64
N ALA A 247 -24.48 -0.31 -11.78
CA ALA A 247 -23.04 -0.09 -11.93
C ALA A 247 -22.29 0.07 -10.60
N ASP A 248 -22.87 0.78 -9.61
CA ASP A 248 -22.26 1.05 -8.31
C ASP A 248 -22.33 -0.18 -7.40
N LYS A 249 -21.49 -1.15 -7.71
CA LYS A 249 -21.35 -2.41 -7.00
C LYS A 249 -19.89 -2.65 -6.66
N GLY A 250 -19.64 -3.09 -5.42
CA GLY A 250 -18.33 -3.53 -4.98
C GLY A 250 -17.94 -4.92 -5.50
N GLY A 251 -16.99 -5.54 -4.80
CA GLY A 251 -16.61 -6.93 -5.04
C GLY A 251 -17.72 -7.93 -4.68
N LEU A 252 -17.67 -9.11 -5.27
CA LEU A 252 -18.61 -10.19 -4.96
C LEU A 252 -18.21 -10.87 -3.63
N VAL A 253 -19.19 -11.12 -2.76
CA VAL A 253 -19.00 -11.87 -1.52
C VAL A 253 -20.05 -12.98 -1.47
N LEU A 254 -19.60 -14.21 -1.27
CA LEU A 254 -20.43 -15.35 -0.92
C LEU A 254 -20.34 -15.55 0.59
N PHE A 255 -21.48 -15.66 1.28
CA PHE A 255 -21.45 -15.98 2.71
C PHE A 255 -20.77 -17.33 2.93
N PRO A 256 -19.88 -17.44 3.93
CA PRO A 256 -19.20 -18.70 4.20
C PRO A 256 -20.19 -19.73 4.76
N LYS A 257 -19.98 -21.00 4.40
CA LYS A 257 -20.61 -22.12 5.10
C LYS A 257 -20.04 -22.19 6.51
N LEU A 258 -20.93 -22.26 7.52
CA LEU A 258 -20.52 -22.32 8.91
C LEU A 258 -20.03 -23.73 9.27
N GLY A 259 -19.07 -23.79 10.19
CA GLY A 259 -18.47 -25.02 10.68
C GLY A 259 -16.97 -25.08 10.44
N CYS A 260 -16.39 -26.25 10.75
CA CYS A 260 -15.01 -26.58 10.47
C CYS A 260 -14.92 -27.58 9.32
N PHE A 261 -14.05 -27.31 8.35
CA PHE A 261 -13.86 -28.11 7.15
C PHE A 261 -12.40 -28.54 7.05
N ASN A 262 -12.16 -29.84 6.84
CA ASN A 262 -10.82 -30.40 6.64
C ASN A 262 -10.42 -30.35 5.16
N ASN A 263 -9.12 -30.41 4.87
CA ASN A 263 -8.55 -30.59 3.52
C ASN A 263 -9.12 -29.59 2.51
N VAL A 264 -8.94 -28.30 2.76
CA VAL A 264 -9.47 -27.23 1.90
C VAL A 264 -8.36 -26.48 1.17
N TYR A 265 -8.68 -25.90 0.04
CA TYR A 265 -7.80 -25.01 -0.69
C TYR A 265 -8.37 -23.59 -0.64
N GLN A 266 -7.57 -22.66 -0.13
CA GLN A 266 -7.82 -21.23 -0.32
C GLN A 266 -7.10 -20.79 -1.59
N VAL A 267 -7.84 -20.25 -2.54
CA VAL A 267 -7.33 -19.84 -3.86
C VAL A 267 -7.59 -18.36 -4.06
N ASP A 268 -6.53 -17.60 -4.36
CA ASP A 268 -6.55 -16.13 -4.47
C ASP A 268 -6.03 -15.68 -5.83
N PHE A 269 -6.68 -14.72 -6.50
CA PHE A 269 -6.17 -14.12 -7.73
C PHE A 269 -4.98 -13.20 -7.45
N LYS A 270 -3.86 -13.37 -8.17
CA LYS A 270 -2.67 -12.52 -8.03
C LYS A 270 -2.94 -11.10 -8.50
N SER A 271 -3.00 -10.17 -7.53
CA SER A 271 -3.18 -8.74 -7.80
C SER A 271 -4.35 -8.50 -8.75
N MET A 272 -5.52 -9.09 -8.46
CA MET A 272 -6.65 -9.20 -9.39
C MET A 272 -7.00 -7.87 -10.06
N TYR A 273 -7.19 -6.79 -9.30
CA TYR A 273 -7.59 -5.51 -9.86
C TYR A 273 -6.52 -4.88 -10.78
N PRO A 274 -5.24 -4.72 -10.38
CA PRO A 274 -4.18 -4.33 -11.32
C PRO A 274 -4.12 -5.20 -12.58
N SER A 275 -4.25 -6.52 -12.44
CA SER A 275 -4.21 -7.46 -13.56
C SER A 275 -5.38 -7.24 -14.52
N LEU A 276 -6.59 -6.98 -14.00
CA LEU A 276 -7.77 -6.63 -14.79
C LEU A 276 -7.63 -5.28 -15.49
N ILE A 277 -7.10 -4.28 -14.80
CA ILE A 277 -6.82 -2.95 -15.37
C ILE A 277 -5.90 -3.08 -16.58
N ILE A 278 -4.81 -3.84 -16.44
CA ILE A 278 -3.85 -4.08 -17.52
C ILE A 278 -4.48 -4.91 -18.65
N LYS A 279 -5.12 -6.03 -18.31
CA LYS A 279 -5.68 -6.98 -19.29
C LYS A 279 -6.71 -6.33 -20.20
N TYR A 280 -7.63 -5.55 -19.63
CA TYR A 280 -8.72 -4.93 -20.37
C TYR A 280 -8.42 -3.48 -20.79
N ASN A 281 -7.20 -2.99 -20.58
CA ASN A 281 -6.80 -1.62 -20.93
C ASN A 281 -7.67 -0.53 -20.27
N ILE A 282 -8.05 -0.71 -19.01
CA ILE A 282 -8.98 0.19 -18.31
C ILE A 282 -8.25 1.45 -17.86
N SER A 283 -8.58 2.59 -18.47
CA SER A 283 -8.03 3.90 -18.14
C SER A 283 -9.04 4.99 -18.42
N ALA A 284 -8.80 6.15 -17.83
CA ALA A 284 -9.68 7.31 -17.91
C ALA A 284 -9.97 7.78 -19.34
N GLU A 285 -9.01 7.61 -20.25
CA GLU A 285 -9.02 8.01 -21.66
C GLU A 285 -9.40 6.87 -22.62
N THR A 286 -9.48 5.63 -22.12
CA THR A 286 -9.87 4.46 -22.93
C THR A 286 -11.34 4.09 -22.72
N ILE A 287 -11.91 4.40 -21.56
CA ILE A 287 -13.33 4.18 -21.25
C ILE A 287 -14.24 5.15 -22.01
N ASP A 288 -15.22 4.59 -22.72
CA ASP A 288 -16.19 5.26 -23.61
C ASP A 288 -15.56 6.00 -24.80
N ALA A 289 -14.31 5.69 -25.14
CA ALA A 289 -13.62 6.33 -26.26
C ALA A 289 -13.91 5.63 -27.61
N CYS A 290 -14.14 4.32 -27.59
CA CYS A 290 -14.62 3.53 -28.72
C CYS A 290 -15.17 2.17 -28.24
N ASP A 291 -15.79 1.41 -29.15
CA ASP A 291 -16.59 0.22 -28.83
C ASP A 291 -15.86 -1.12 -29.12
N ASP A 292 -14.53 -1.18 -28.96
CA ASP A 292 -13.76 -2.43 -29.18
C ASP A 292 -14.15 -3.54 -28.19
N ILE A 293 -14.34 -3.18 -26.91
CA ILE A 293 -15.01 -4.03 -25.90
C ILE A 293 -16.24 -3.29 -25.42
N LYS A 294 -17.43 -3.87 -25.67
CA LYS A 294 -18.71 -3.33 -25.22
C LYS A 294 -19.29 -4.20 -24.11
N THR A 295 -19.70 -3.56 -23.02
CA THR A 295 -20.37 -4.24 -21.90
C THR A 295 -21.73 -3.61 -21.63
N GLU A 296 -22.44 -4.14 -20.64
CA GLU A 296 -23.70 -3.55 -20.15
C GLU A 296 -23.52 -2.23 -19.39
N LEU A 297 -22.29 -1.89 -18.97
CA LEU A 297 -21.99 -0.66 -18.25
C LEU A 297 -21.38 0.39 -19.18
N HIS A 298 -20.20 0.09 -19.73
CA HIS A 298 -19.38 1.02 -20.51
C HIS A 298 -18.68 0.30 -21.66
N SER A 299 -18.03 1.06 -22.54
CA SER A 299 -17.14 0.52 -23.56
C SER A 299 -15.67 0.84 -23.29
N ILE A 300 -14.77 0.05 -23.88
CA ILE A 300 -13.32 0.24 -23.78
C ILE A 300 -12.70 0.27 -25.16
N CYS A 301 -11.82 1.25 -25.36
CA CYS A 301 -11.00 1.37 -26.55
C CYS A 301 -9.62 0.68 -26.38
N LEU A 302 -9.21 -0.10 -27.38
CA LEU A 302 -7.96 -0.87 -27.38
C LEU A 302 -6.92 -0.33 -28.37
N LYS A 303 -7.26 0.72 -29.14
CA LYS A 303 -6.37 1.32 -30.16
C LYS A 303 -5.02 1.79 -29.62
N GLU A 304 -5.01 2.37 -28.42
CA GLU A 304 -3.80 2.75 -27.71
C GLU A 304 -3.85 2.21 -26.28
N LYS A 305 -2.69 1.81 -25.75
CA LYS A 305 -2.59 1.47 -24.33
C LYS A 305 -2.84 2.71 -23.47
N GLY A 306 -3.65 2.57 -22.42
CA GLY A 306 -3.92 3.65 -21.49
C GLY A 306 -2.74 3.95 -20.55
N ILE A 307 -2.70 5.16 -20.01
CA ILE A 307 -1.71 5.67 -19.06
C ILE A 307 -1.67 4.79 -17.82
N VAL A 308 -2.83 4.52 -17.19
CA VAL A 308 -2.92 3.71 -15.99
C VAL A 308 -2.41 2.27 -16.24
N PRO A 309 -2.94 1.50 -17.22
CA PRO A 309 -2.46 0.13 -17.45
C PRO A 309 -0.98 0.08 -17.86
N GLU A 310 -0.47 1.08 -18.59
CA GLU A 310 0.96 1.20 -18.90
C GLU A 310 1.81 1.42 -17.64
N ALA A 311 1.42 2.39 -16.81
CA ALA A 311 2.07 2.72 -15.54
C ALA A 311 2.06 1.55 -14.54
N LEU A 312 1.00 0.75 -14.50
CA LEU A 312 0.91 -0.41 -13.61
C LEU A 312 1.69 -1.63 -14.14
N SER A 313 1.80 -1.81 -15.45
CA SER A 313 2.42 -3.02 -16.05
C SER A 313 3.83 -3.26 -15.56
N TRP A 314 4.65 -2.21 -15.50
CA TRP A 314 6.03 -2.34 -15.09
C TRP A 314 6.17 -2.49 -13.56
N LEU A 315 5.27 -1.89 -12.78
CA LEU A 315 5.21 -2.07 -11.31
C LEU A 315 4.84 -3.50 -10.94
N VAL A 316 3.86 -4.11 -11.62
CA VAL A 316 3.51 -5.53 -11.42
C VAL A 316 4.72 -6.41 -11.68
N LYS A 317 5.41 -6.21 -12.82
CA LYS A 317 6.63 -6.96 -13.14
C LYS A 317 7.71 -6.78 -12.07
N ARG A 318 8.00 -5.53 -11.69
CA ARG A 318 9.03 -5.22 -10.70
C ARG A 318 8.71 -5.78 -9.31
N LYS A 319 7.44 -5.78 -8.90
CA LYS A 319 7.00 -6.44 -7.65
C LYS A 319 7.32 -7.93 -7.68
N GLU A 320 6.98 -8.63 -8.76
CA GLU A 320 7.24 -10.07 -8.90
C GLU A 320 8.75 -10.39 -8.92
N ASP A 321 9.54 -9.53 -9.55
CA ASP A 321 11.00 -9.68 -9.57
C ASP A 321 11.61 -9.39 -8.18
N LEU A 322 11.14 -8.36 -7.47
CA LEU A 322 11.59 -8.02 -6.11
C LEU A 322 11.15 -9.05 -5.07
N LYS A 323 9.99 -9.69 -5.21
CA LYS A 323 9.51 -10.72 -4.26
C LYS A 323 10.53 -11.86 -4.06
N LYS A 324 11.43 -12.09 -5.03
CA LYS A 324 12.48 -13.12 -4.99
C LYS A 324 13.75 -12.69 -4.26
N VAL A 325 13.96 -11.39 -4.04
CA VAL A 325 15.25 -10.84 -3.56
C VAL A 325 15.11 -9.82 -2.42
N ASP A 326 13.95 -9.17 -2.29
CA ASP A 326 13.69 -8.11 -1.31
C ASP A 326 12.18 -7.94 -1.08
N GLU A 327 11.67 -8.62 -0.06
CA GLU A 327 10.24 -8.66 0.26
C GLU A 327 9.69 -7.30 0.71
N GLU A 328 10.46 -6.51 1.48
CA GLU A 328 10.03 -5.19 1.95
C GLU A 328 9.80 -4.23 0.78
N ARG A 329 10.71 -4.22 -0.21
CA ARG A 329 10.54 -3.39 -1.41
C ARG A 329 9.40 -3.90 -2.30
N ALA A 330 9.20 -5.22 -2.38
CA ALA A 330 8.03 -5.79 -3.08
C ALA A 330 6.70 -5.37 -2.42
N GLU A 331 6.63 -5.37 -1.09
CA GLU A 331 5.46 -4.92 -0.33
C GLU A 331 5.20 -3.42 -0.53
N ALA A 332 6.26 -2.61 -0.64
CA ALA A 332 6.12 -1.19 -0.96
C ALA A 332 5.44 -0.94 -2.32
N ILE A 333 5.78 -1.71 -3.36
CA ILE A 333 5.10 -1.62 -4.67
C ILE A 333 3.66 -2.16 -4.57
N LYS A 334 3.44 -3.23 -3.79
CA LYS A 334 2.10 -3.78 -3.58
C LYS A 334 1.15 -2.74 -3.00
N TRP A 335 1.58 -1.90 -2.06
CA TRP A 335 0.75 -0.79 -1.55
C TRP A 335 0.26 0.15 -2.65
N ILE A 336 1.13 0.51 -3.60
CA ILE A 336 0.77 1.33 -4.77
C ILE A 336 -0.24 0.60 -5.67
N LEU A 337 0.00 -0.68 -5.95
CA LEU A 337 -0.88 -1.50 -6.77
C LEU A 337 -2.26 -1.68 -6.13
N VAL A 338 -2.34 -1.90 -4.82
CA VAL A 338 -3.62 -2.00 -4.09
C VAL A 338 -4.38 -0.68 -4.14
N ALA A 339 -3.69 0.45 -4.04
CA ALA A 339 -4.32 1.77 -4.13
C ALA A 339 -4.85 2.09 -5.55
N SER A 340 -4.24 1.54 -6.60
CA SER A 340 -4.57 1.86 -8.01
C SER A 340 -6.06 1.76 -8.34
N PHE A 341 -6.71 0.69 -7.88
CA PHE A 341 -8.15 0.49 -8.06
C PHE A 341 -8.98 1.61 -7.42
N GLY A 342 -8.76 1.88 -6.12
CA GLY A 342 -9.50 2.93 -5.42
C GLY A 342 -9.28 4.31 -6.02
N TYR A 343 -8.09 4.57 -6.57
CA TYR A 343 -7.75 5.82 -7.22
C TYR A 343 -8.44 6.02 -8.58
N LEU A 344 -8.99 4.98 -9.22
CA LEU A 344 -9.84 5.17 -10.38
C LEU A 344 -11.16 5.88 -10.01
N GLY A 345 -11.73 5.56 -8.84
CA GLY A 345 -12.98 6.15 -8.34
C GLY A 345 -12.78 7.38 -7.44
N TYR A 346 -11.53 7.72 -7.08
CA TYR A 346 -11.25 8.85 -6.21
C TYR A 346 -11.45 10.19 -6.95
N ARG A 347 -12.33 11.04 -6.42
CA ARG A 347 -12.70 12.34 -7.02
C ARG A 347 -11.52 13.25 -7.41
N ASN A 348 -10.44 13.23 -6.63
CA ASN A 348 -9.27 14.09 -6.90
C ASN A 348 -8.13 13.36 -7.65
N SER A 349 -8.36 12.14 -8.13
CA SER A 349 -7.39 11.40 -8.93
C SER A 349 -7.25 11.99 -10.32
N ARG A 350 -6.03 12.31 -10.74
CA ARG A 350 -5.76 12.97 -12.03
C ARG A 350 -6.03 12.06 -13.23
N PHE A 351 -5.81 10.75 -13.03
CA PHE A 351 -6.00 9.71 -14.03
C PHE A 351 -7.18 8.79 -13.68
N GLY A 352 -8.01 9.19 -12.72
CA GLY A 352 -9.24 8.47 -12.35
C GLY A 352 -10.43 8.87 -13.22
N LYS A 353 -11.38 7.94 -13.35
CA LYS A 353 -12.71 8.10 -13.95
C LYS A 353 -13.63 7.06 -13.29
N ILE A 354 -14.80 7.47 -12.80
CA ILE A 354 -15.69 6.57 -12.03
C ILE A 354 -16.14 5.37 -12.89
N GLU A 355 -16.37 5.59 -14.18
CA GLU A 355 -16.70 4.54 -15.14
C GLU A 355 -15.57 3.50 -15.27
N ALA A 356 -14.30 3.90 -15.12
CA ALA A 356 -13.17 2.98 -15.08
C ALA A 356 -13.18 2.12 -13.81
N TYR A 357 -13.52 2.71 -12.66
CA TYR A 357 -13.71 1.97 -11.40
C TYR A 357 -14.83 0.94 -11.51
N GLU A 358 -15.99 1.34 -12.06
CA GLU A 358 -17.12 0.44 -12.30
C GLU A 358 -16.77 -0.71 -13.24
N MET A 359 -15.99 -0.45 -14.29
CA MET A 359 -15.52 -1.50 -15.20
C MET A 359 -14.58 -2.51 -14.54
N VAL A 360 -13.68 -2.06 -13.63
CA VAL A 360 -12.84 -2.99 -12.87
C VAL A 360 -13.70 -3.88 -11.97
N THR A 361 -14.67 -3.32 -11.24
CA THR A 361 -15.53 -4.13 -10.36
C THR A 361 -16.44 -5.07 -11.17
N TYR A 362 -16.92 -4.64 -12.35
CA TYR A 362 -17.66 -5.47 -13.27
C TYR A 362 -16.87 -6.71 -13.69
N PHE A 363 -15.66 -6.54 -14.20
CA PHE A 363 -14.83 -7.67 -14.62
C PHE A 363 -14.39 -8.54 -13.44
N ALA A 364 -14.14 -7.95 -12.28
CA ALA A 364 -13.84 -8.70 -11.06
C ALA A 364 -14.97 -9.64 -10.66
N ARG A 365 -16.21 -9.13 -10.58
CA ARG A 365 -17.38 -9.97 -10.29
C ARG A 365 -17.59 -11.05 -11.34
N LYS A 366 -17.42 -10.71 -12.63
CA LYS A 366 -17.53 -11.69 -13.72
C LYS A 366 -16.48 -12.79 -13.62
N THR A 367 -15.26 -12.42 -13.27
CA THR A 367 -14.14 -13.36 -13.06
C THR A 367 -14.42 -14.29 -11.88
N LEU A 368 -14.84 -13.75 -10.73
CA LEU A 368 -15.14 -14.59 -9.56
C LEU A 368 -16.32 -15.54 -9.82
N ARG A 369 -17.38 -15.06 -10.51
CA ARG A 369 -18.50 -15.92 -10.94
C ARG A 369 -18.07 -17.04 -11.86
N LYS A 370 -17.24 -16.73 -12.85
CA LYS A 370 -16.67 -17.75 -13.75
C LYS A 370 -15.86 -18.79 -12.99
N ALA A 371 -15.08 -18.38 -11.98
CA ALA A 371 -14.37 -19.31 -11.11
C ALA A 371 -15.34 -20.20 -10.32
N ILE A 372 -16.42 -19.64 -9.75
CA ILE A 372 -17.46 -20.43 -9.06
C ILE A 372 -18.11 -21.46 -10.01
N GLU A 373 -18.48 -21.04 -11.23
CA GLU A 373 -19.03 -21.95 -12.25
C GLU A 373 -18.07 -23.08 -12.62
N ILE A 374 -16.76 -22.80 -12.68
CA ILE A 374 -15.72 -23.82 -12.94
C ILE A 374 -15.63 -24.78 -11.76
N ALA A 375 -15.67 -24.29 -10.52
CA ALA A 375 -15.67 -25.13 -9.33
C ALA A 375 -16.86 -26.12 -9.37
N GLU A 376 -18.07 -25.63 -9.62
CA GLU A 376 -19.28 -26.45 -9.72
C GLU A 376 -19.18 -27.50 -10.84
N LYS A 377 -18.70 -27.12 -12.04
CA LYS A 377 -18.52 -28.04 -13.17
C LYS A 377 -17.52 -29.15 -12.89
N LEU A 378 -16.48 -28.86 -12.11
CA LEU A 378 -15.46 -29.82 -11.71
C LEU A 378 -15.86 -30.62 -10.46
N GLY A 379 -17.02 -30.35 -9.86
CA GLY A 379 -17.53 -31.06 -8.68
C GLY A 379 -16.95 -30.58 -7.35
N TYR A 380 -16.31 -29.42 -7.31
CA TYR A 380 -15.82 -28.82 -6.07
C TYR A 380 -16.92 -28.10 -5.31
N GLU A 381 -16.94 -28.27 -4.00
CA GLU A 381 -17.80 -27.50 -3.11
C GLU A 381 -17.13 -26.17 -2.77
N VAL A 382 -17.76 -25.06 -3.15
CA VAL A 382 -17.34 -23.70 -2.73
C VAL A 382 -17.85 -23.44 -1.31
N LEU A 383 -16.93 -23.27 -0.36
CA LEU A 383 -17.23 -23.01 1.05
C LEU A 383 -17.37 -21.52 1.34
N HIS A 384 -16.59 -20.69 0.66
CA HIS A 384 -16.59 -19.24 0.82
C HIS A 384 -16.03 -18.54 -0.42
N GLY A 385 -16.38 -17.27 -0.62
CA GLY A 385 -15.80 -16.42 -1.63
C GLY A 385 -15.82 -14.97 -1.19
N ILE A 386 -14.68 -14.29 -1.29
CA ILE A 386 -14.56 -12.88 -0.91
C ILE A 386 -13.67 -12.16 -1.91
N ILE A 387 -14.29 -11.29 -2.71
CA ILE A 387 -13.67 -10.37 -3.68
C ILE A 387 -12.85 -11.09 -4.76
N ASP A 388 -11.61 -11.44 -4.46
CA ASP A 388 -10.60 -12.01 -5.34
C ASP A 388 -10.13 -13.39 -4.86
N SER A 389 -10.88 -14.02 -3.96
CA SER A 389 -10.53 -15.30 -3.35
C SER A 389 -11.73 -16.23 -3.22
N LEU A 390 -11.45 -17.53 -3.27
CA LEU A 390 -12.39 -18.62 -3.03
C LEU A 390 -11.77 -19.62 -2.06
N VAL A 391 -12.60 -20.23 -1.22
CA VAL A 391 -12.24 -21.42 -0.45
C VAL A 391 -13.06 -22.58 -0.96
N ILE A 392 -12.38 -23.63 -1.40
CA ILE A 392 -12.99 -24.84 -1.93
C ILE A 392 -12.60 -26.05 -1.08
N HIS A 393 -13.50 -27.02 -1.02
CA HIS A 393 -13.26 -28.29 -0.35
C HIS A 393 -12.52 -29.24 -1.30
N GLY A 394 -11.46 -29.90 -0.83
CA GLY A 394 -10.67 -30.86 -1.60
C GLY A 394 -9.43 -30.27 -2.27
N ASP A 395 -8.77 -31.08 -3.12
CA ASP A 395 -7.55 -30.68 -3.84
C ASP A 395 -7.87 -29.80 -5.05
N GLY A 396 -7.51 -28.52 -4.93
CA GLY A 396 -7.82 -27.48 -5.92
C GLY A 396 -6.88 -27.35 -7.11
N ILE A 397 -5.88 -28.22 -7.32
CA ILE A 397 -4.88 -28.02 -8.39
C ILE A 397 -5.54 -27.92 -9.77
N LYS A 398 -6.39 -28.88 -10.14
CA LYS A 398 -7.11 -28.88 -11.42
C LYS A 398 -8.03 -27.66 -11.56
N PHE A 399 -8.64 -27.24 -10.46
CA PHE A 399 -9.46 -26.04 -10.41
C PHE A 399 -8.64 -24.79 -10.73
N VAL A 400 -7.47 -24.63 -10.11
CA VAL A 400 -6.56 -23.50 -10.35
C VAL A 400 -6.16 -23.44 -11.82
N GLU A 401 -5.71 -24.56 -12.40
CA GLU A 401 -5.29 -24.63 -13.81
C GLU A 401 -6.41 -24.23 -14.78
N GLU A 402 -7.64 -24.73 -14.57
CA GLU A 402 -8.76 -24.42 -15.45
C GLU A 402 -9.22 -22.96 -15.30
N VAL A 403 -9.19 -22.40 -14.08
CA VAL A 403 -9.50 -20.98 -13.87
C VAL A 403 -8.43 -20.09 -14.50
N GLU A 404 -7.13 -20.40 -14.35
CA GLU A 404 -6.05 -19.66 -15.00
C GLU A 404 -6.21 -19.66 -16.52
N LYS A 405 -6.52 -20.83 -17.10
CA LYS A 405 -6.73 -20.99 -18.53
C LYS A 405 -7.94 -20.21 -19.05
N GLU A 406 -9.09 -20.31 -18.39
CA GLU A 406 -10.34 -19.67 -18.83
C GLU A 406 -10.34 -18.15 -18.57
N THR A 407 -9.73 -17.70 -17.48
CA THR A 407 -9.72 -16.27 -17.10
C THR A 407 -8.48 -15.54 -17.59
N GLY A 408 -7.39 -16.23 -17.91
CA GLY A 408 -6.09 -15.62 -18.23
C GLY A 408 -5.45 -14.85 -17.07
N LEU A 409 -5.95 -14.99 -15.85
CA LEU A 409 -5.39 -14.38 -14.64
C LEU A 409 -4.69 -15.45 -13.83
N ARG A 410 -3.53 -15.12 -13.25
CA ARG A 410 -2.80 -16.04 -12.39
C ARG A 410 -3.43 -16.14 -11.01
N LEU A 411 -3.39 -17.32 -10.42
CA LEU A 411 -3.80 -17.56 -9.05
C LEU A 411 -2.60 -17.96 -8.18
N ASP A 412 -2.75 -17.74 -6.88
CA ASP A 412 -2.02 -18.42 -5.83
C ASP A 412 -3.00 -19.32 -5.07
N TYR A 413 -2.50 -20.37 -4.46
CA TYR A 413 -3.30 -21.20 -3.57
C TYR A 413 -2.54 -21.59 -2.32
N LYS A 414 -3.29 -21.90 -1.27
CA LYS A 414 -2.81 -22.41 0.00
C LYS A 414 -3.62 -23.63 0.36
N ARG A 415 -2.93 -24.74 0.56
CA ARG A 415 -3.53 -25.96 1.13
C ARG A 415 -3.63 -25.79 2.64
N LEU A 416 -4.81 -26.06 3.18
CA LEU A 416 -5.10 -25.99 4.60
C LEU A 416 -5.57 -27.35 5.10
N ASP A 417 -5.00 -27.78 6.22
CA ASP A 417 -5.41 -28.99 6.94
C ASP A 417 -6.87 -28.83 7.40
N TRP A 418 -7.23 -27.64 7.88
CA TRP A 418 -8.61 -27.26 8.17
C TRP A 418 -8.84 -25.74 8.13
N ILE A 419 -10.11 -25.33 8.02
CA ILE A 419 -10.58 -23.96 8.17
C ILE A 419 -11.88 -23.89 8.98
N ILE A 420 -12.04 -22.85 9.79
CA ILE A 420 -13.23 -22.55 10.59
C ILE A 420 -13.79 -21.20 10.12
N PHE A 421 -15.04 -21.20 9.67
CA PHE A 421 -15.77 -19.98 9.40
C PHE A 421 -16.66 -19.60 10.57
N THR A 422 -16.56 -18.34 10.98
CA THR A 422 -17.24 -17.86 12.17
C THR A 422 -18.54 -17.12 11.85
N LYS A 423 -19.39 -17.01 12.85
CA LYS A 423 -20.64 -16.24 12.82
C LYS A 423 -20.59 -15.06 13.77
N THR A 424 -21.49 -14.11 13.62
CA THR A 424 -21.71 -13.03 14.59
C THR A 424 -22.53 -13.55 15.77
N ARG A 425 -22.62 -12.78 16.85
CA ARG A 425 -23.50 -13.10 18.00
C ARG A 425 -24.99 -13.12 17.68
N LYS A 426 -25.38 -12.64 16.48
CA LYS A 426 -26.74 -12.73 15.96
C LYS A 426 -26.92 -13.95 15.03
N ASP A 427 -26.02 -14.92 15.12
CA ASP A 427 -26.06 -16.17 14.36
C ASP A 427 -25.93 -16.00 12.83
N THR A 428 -25.38 -14.87 12.36
CA THR A 428 -25.16 -14.62 10.94
C THR A 428 -23.72 -14.94 10.53
N PRO A 429 -23.47 -15.60 9.38
CA PRO A 429 -22.10 -15.82 8.91
C PRO A 429 -21.31 -14.52 8.80
N TYR A 430 -20.03 -14.55 9.18
CA TYR A 430 -19.15 -13.38 9.14
C TYR A 430 -18.04 -13.56 8.09
N PRO A 431 -18.23 -13.06 6.85
CA PRO A 431 -17.30 -13.26 5.73
C PRO A 431 -15.84 -12.89 6.02
N MET A 432 -15.61 -11.86 6.82
CA MET A 432 -14.26 -11.34 7.08
C MET A 432 -13.54 -12.01 8.26
N ARG A 433 -14.14 -13.03 8.88
CA ARG A 433 -13.57 -13.69 10.07
C ARG A 433 -13.53 -15.21 9.95
N TYR A 434 -12.31 -15.73 9.80
CA TYR A 434 -12.02 -17.15 9.71
C TYR A 434 -10.63 -17.47 10.27
N ILE A 435 -10.44 -18.74 10.63
CA ILE A 435 -9.17 -19.30 11.12
C ILE A 435 -8.88 -20.54 10.31
N GLY A 436 -7.68 -20.69 9.76
CA GLY A 436 -7.27 -21.91 9.09
C GLY A 436 -5.83 -22.26 9.41
N ARG A 437 -5.46 -23.52 9.20
CA ARG A 437 -4.13 -24.03 9.48
C ARG A 437 -3.51 -24.63 8.22
N ARG A 438 -2.30 -24.21 7.89
CA ARG A 438 -1.49 -24.76 6.79
C ARG A 438 -0.82 -26.08 7.19
N GLU A 439 -0.36 -26.85 6.21
CA GLU A 439 0.31 -28.14 6.44
C GLU A 439 1.61 -28.01 7.28
N ASP A 440 2.30 -26.88 7.16
CA ASP A 440 3.50 -26.53 7.93
C ASP A 440 3.21 -26.12 9.38
N GLY A 441 1.93 -26.03 9.77
CA GLY A 441 1.49 -25.59 11.09
C GLY A 441 1.20 -24.10 11.21
N GLU A 442 1.50 -23.29 10.20
CA GLU A 442 1.21 -21.87 10.23
C GLU A 442 -0.32 -21.63 10.27
N ILE A 443 -0.74 -20.73 11.16
CA ILE A 443 -2.14 -20.34 11.33
C ILE A 443 -2.44 -19.07 10.55
N ILE A 444 -3.50 -19.11 9.74
CA ILE A 444 -4.10 -17.98 9.06
C ILE A 444 -5.33 -17.53 9.87
N ALA A 445 -5.21 -16.43 10.61
CA ALA A 445 -6.32 -15.81 11.31
C ALA A 445 -6.72 -14.47 10.67
N LYS A 446 -7.93 -14.38 10.13
CA LYS A 446 -8.50 -13.13 9.59
C LYS A 446 -9.61 -12.60 10.48
N GLY A 447 -9.62 -11.30 10.72
CA GLY A 447 -10.67 -10.61 11.48
C GLY A 447 -10.75 -10.98 12.98
N LEU A 448 -9.77 -11.70 13.51
CA LEU A 448 -9.73 -12.15 14.91
C LEU A 448 -8.96 -11.17 15.80
N ILE A 449 -7.65 -10.99 15.55
CA ILE A 449 -6.78 -10.07 16.29
C ILE A 449 -6.83 -8.68 15.64
N ARG A 450 -7.08 -7.63 16.42
CA ARG A 450 -7.12 -6.23 15.96
C ARG A 450 -6.13 -5.37 16.74
N SER A 451 -5.57 -4.35 16.09
CA SER A 451 -4.58 -3.44 16.72
C SER A 451 -5.11 -2.73 17.96
N ASN A 452 -6.40 -2.38 17.95
CA ASN A 452 -7.11 -1.70 19.04
C ASN A 452 -7.63 -2.64 20.14
N MET A 453 -7.08 -3.86 20.25
CA MET A 453 -7.29 -4.74 21.39
C MET A 453 -6.17 -4.52 22.42
N PRO A 454 -6.46 -4.69 23.73
CA PRO A 454 -5.42 -4.73 24.75
C PRO A 454 -4.36 -5.79 24.43
N ASN A 455 -3.08 -5.51 24.70
CA ASN A 455 -1.99 -6.49 24.50
C ASN A 455 -2.28 -7.83 25.20
N LEU A 456 -2.79 -7.83 26.43
CA LEU A 456 -3.21 -9.02 27.17
C LEU A 456 -4.19 -9.89 26.38
N VAL A 457 -5.14 -9.26 25.68
CA VAL A 457 -6.17 -9.93 24.91
C VAL A 457 -5.59 -10.46 23.58
N LYS A 458 -4.68 -9.72 22.97
CA LYS A 458 -3.96 -10.16 21.76
C LYS A 458 -3.09 -11.37 22.10
N ASP A 459 -2.35 -11.33 23.20
CA ASP A 459 -1.51 -12.41 23.68
C ASP A 459 -2.32 -13.69 23.99
N PHE A 460 -3.52 -13.54 24.59
CA PHE A 460 -4.45 -14.66 24.79
C PHE A 460 -4.87 -15.28 23.46
N LEU A 461 -5.23 -14.45 22.46
CA LEU A 461 -5.57 -14.94 21.13
C LEU A 461 -4.39 -15.60 20.44
N SER A 462 -3.17 -15.05 20.57
CA SER A 462 -1.97 -15.69 20.04
C SER A 462 -1.76 -17.08 20.66
N SER A 463 -1.85 -17.20 21.99
CA SER A 463 -1.72 -18.48 22.69
C SER A 463 -2.82 -19.48 22.29
N PHE A 464 -4.04 -18.99 22.05
CA PHE A 464 -5.14 -19.78 21.50
C PHE A 464 -4.82 -20.29 20.08
N LEU A 465 -4.30 -19.43 19.20
CA LEU A 465 -3.89 -19.82 17.86
C LEU A 465 -2.70 -20.79 17.88
N ASP A 466 -1.76 -20.64 18.82
CA ASP A 466 -0.64 -21.56 19.01
C ASP A 466 -1.13 -22.97 19.36
N ILE A 467 -2.11 -23.11 20.26
CA ILE A 467 -2.75 -24.40 20.52
C ILE A 467 -3.35 -24.99 19.23
N LEU A 468 -4.07 -24.17 18.46
CA LEU A 468 -4.68 -24.64 17.21
C LEU A 468 -3.63 -25.01 16.15
N SER A 469 -2.46 -24.38 16.17
CA SER A 469 -1.33 -24.69 15.25
C SER A 469 -0.81 -26.12 15.37
N GLU A 470 -1.12 -26.81 16.48
CA GLU A 470 -0.75 -28.20 16.69
C GLU A 470 -1.81 -29.19 16.20
N LYS A 471 -3.06 -28.74 15.97
CA LYS A 471 -4.20 -29.62 15.66
C LYS A 471 -4.29 -29.88 14.16
N ARG A 472 -4.33 -31.14 13.74
CA ARG A 472 -4.27 -31.53 12.31
C ARG A 472 -5.62 -31.63 11.62
N ASN A 473 -6.72 -31.62 12.37
CA ASN A 473 -8.06 -31.73 11.83
C ASN A 473 -9.09 -31.09 12.78
N CYS A 474 -10.32 -30.92 12.29
CA CYS A 474 -11.43 -30.32 13.02
C CYS A 474 -11.80 -31.05 14.32
N GLU A 475 -11.58 -32.36 14.42
CA GLU A 475 -11.89 -33.13 15.63
C GLU A 475 -10.88 -32.81 16.74
N GLU A 476 -9.60 -32.74 16.40
CA GLU A 476 -8.56 -32.30 17.34
C GLU A 476 -8.76 -30.85 17.79
N VAL A 477 -9.19 -29.96 16.88
CA VAL A 477 -9.58 -28.58 17.22
C VAL A 477 -10.71 -28.59 18.26
N LYS A 478 -11.77 -29.38 18.03
CA LYS A 478 -12.90 -29.48 18.95
C LYS A 478 -12.51 -30.02 20.33
N ASN A 479 -11.54 -30.93 20.37
CA ASN A 479 -11.03 -31.54 21.60
C ASN A 479 -10.02 -30.66 22.37
N SER A 480 -9.53 -29.57 21.77
CA SER A 480 -8.59 -28.62 22.41
C SER A 480 -9.20 -27.73 23.50
N ARG A 481 -10.52 -27.81 23.75
CA ARG A 481 -11.27 -27.04 24.75
C ARG A 481 -10.62 -27.02 26.14
N GLY A 482 -10.08 -28.17 26.57
CA GLY A 482 -9.42 -28.29 27.88
C GLY A 482 -8.10 -27.52 27.96
N GLU A 483 -7.32 -27.51 26.88
CA GLU A 483 -6.05 -26.77 26.79
C GLU A 483 -6.32 -25.25 26.77
N ILE A 484 -7.32 -24.82 26.00
CA ILE A 484 -7.70 -23.40 25.90
C ILE A 484 -8.22 -22.88 27.24
N LYS A 485 -8.96 -23.71 27.99
CA LYS A 485 -9.40 -23.35 29.35
C LYS A 485 -8.22 -23.10 30.29
N LYS A 486 -7.16 -23.93 30.23
CA LYS A 486 -5.95 -23.73 31.06
C LYS A 486 -5.24 -22.42 30.71
N VAL A 487 -5.11 -22.11 29.41
CA VAL A 487 -4.54 -20.82 28.96
C VAL A 487 -5.39 -19.66 29.44
N TYR A 488 -6.71 -19.76 29.35
CA TYR A 488 -7.60 -18.73 29.90
C TYR A 488 -7.37 -18.51 31.41
N GLU A 489 -7.26 -19.57 32.22
CA GLU A 489 -6.95 -19.49 33.65
C GLU A 489 -5.56 -18.88 33.95
N GLU A 490 -4.57 -19.07 33.06
CA GLU A 490 -3.27 -18.39 33.12
C GLU A 490 -3.41 -16.90 32.83
N PHE A 491 -4.16 -16.52 31.81
CA PHE A 491 -4.40 -15.12 31.46
C PHE A 491 -5.27 -14.41 32.50
N GLU A 492 -6.17 -15.11 33.18
CA GLU A 492 -6.86 -14.59 34.37
C GLU A 492 -5.89 -14.21 35.48
N ARG A 493 -4.84 -15.01 35.72
CA ARG A 493 -3.80 -14.69 36.70
C ARG A 493 -2.91 -13.55 36.21
N LYS A 494 -2.49 -13.58 34.94
CA LYS A 494 -1.72 -12.50 34.29
C LYS A 494 -2.46 -11.16 34.32
N LEU A 495 -3.79 -11.17 34.33
CA LEU A 495 -4.59 -9.96 34.42
C LEU A 495 -4.36 -9.15 35.72
N PHE A 496 -4.02 -9.81 36.83
CA PHE A 496 -3.73 -9.13 38.10
C PHE A 496 -2.24 -8.79 38.24
N TYR A 497 -1.35 -9.69 37.83
CA TYR A 497 0.10 -9.61 38.06
C TYR A 497 0.93 -9.30 36.81
N GLY A 498 0.29 -8.99 35.68
CA GLY A 498 0.92 -8.73 34.40
C GLY A 498 1.75 -7.45 34.38
N GLU A 499 2.56 -7.33 33.34
CA GLU A 499 3.42 -6.17 33.11
C GLU A 499 2.57 -4.97 32.66
N PRO A 500 3.02 -3.73 32.92
CA PRO A 500 2.33 -2.52 32.46
C PRO A 500 1.95 -2.54 30.96
N LYS A 501 2.80 -3.13 30.11
CA LYS A 501 2.57 -3.22 28.66
C LYS A 501 1.36 -4.09 28.29
N ASP A 502 0.95 -5.03 29.14
CA ASP A 502 -0.18 -5.94 28.86
C ASP A 502 -1.51 -5.17 28.72
N TYR A 503 -1.63 -4.00 29.34
CA TYR A 503 -2.87 -3.22 29.36
C TYR A 503 -2.98 -2.20 28.22
N ILE A 504 -1.96 -2.11 27.36
CA ILE A 504 -1.89 -1.10 26.30
C ILE A 504 -2.83 -1.45 25.16
N ILE A 505 -3.56 -0.44 24.70
CA ILE A 505 -4.47 -0.48 23.56
C ILE A 505 -3.98 0.54 22.53
N TRP A 506 -3.68 0.11 21.32
CA TRP A 506 -3.17 1.01 20.28
C TRP A 506 -4.32 1.55 19.43
N ILE A 507 -4.43 2.87 19.35
CA ILE A 507 -5.43 3.56 18.50
C ILE A 507 -4.68 4.56 17.63
N LYS A 508 -4.61 4.30 16.32
CA LYS A 508 -3.87 5.14 15.36
C LYS A 508 -2.44 5.45 15.85
N ASP A 509 -1.72 4.40 16.22
CA ASP A 509 -0.33 4.45 16.70
C ASP A 509 -0.12 5.21 18.02
N LYS A 510 -1.20 5.52 18.74
CA LYS A 510 -1.15 6.07 20.09
C LYS A 510 -1.48 4.99 21.13
N PRO A 511 -0.68 4.85 22.19
CA PRO A 511 -0.94 3.90 23.25
C PRO A 511 -1.94 4.47 24.26
N TYR A 512 -3.00 3.73 24.55
CA TYR A 512 -4.02 4.06 25.54
C TYR A 512 -4.11 2.98 26.61
N VAL A 513 -4.57 3.35 27.80
CA VAL A 513 -4.95 2.43 28.87
C VAL A 513 -6.38 2.75 29.31
N ARG A 514 -7.18 1.72 29.58
CA ARG A 514 -8.43 1.86 30.32
C ARG A 514 -8.15 1.96 31.83
N GLY A 515 -8.41 3.14 32.40
CA GLY A 515 -8.47 3.35 33.85
C GLY A 515 -9.91 3.41 34.38
N LEU A 516 -10.05 3.54 35.70
CA LEU A 516 -11.36 3.56 36.39
C LEU A 516 -12.29 4.68 35.87
N LYS A 517 -11.75 5.86 35.56
CA LYS A 517 -12.53 7.04 35.12
C LYS A 517 -12.70 7.16 33.60
N GLY A 518 -11.88 6.49 32.81
CA GLY A 518 -11.80 6.78 31.37
C GLY A 518 -10.70 5.99 30.66
N PHE A 519 -10.62 6.14 29.35
CA PHE A 519 -9.37 5.87 28.63
C PHE A 519 -8.46 7.09 28.78
N TYR A 520 -7.17 6.87 28.95
CA TYR A 520 -6.15 7.92 28.96
C TYR A 520 -4.92 7.46 28.16
N GLU A 521 -4.09 8.41 27.72
CA GLU A 521 -2.89 8.13 26.91
C GLU A 521 -1.79 7.56 27.81
N ALA A 522 -1.17 6.45 27.40
CA ALA A 522 -0.19 5.74 28.21
C ALA A 522 1.11 6.55 28.42
N GLU A 523 1.31 7.64 27.68
CA GLU A 523 2.43 8.55 27.95
C GLU A 523 2.39 9.15 29.36
N ASP A 524 1.21 9.27 29.97
CA ASP A 524 1.02 9.94 31.26
C ASP A 524 1.50 9.11 32.46
N SER A 525 1.32 7.77 32.43
CA SER A 525 1.68 6.74 33.45
C SER A 525 0.64 5.61 33.45
N LEU A 526 0.92 4.46 34.10
CA LEU A 526 -0.09 3.44 34.41
C LEU A 526 -0.83 3.78 35.72
N LYS A 527 -1.72 4.78 35.72
CA LYS A 527 -2.55 5.15 36.89
C LYS A 527 -3.91 4.44 36.86
N ASP A 528 -4.37 3.95 38.02
CA ASP A 528 -5.74 3.48 38.25
C ASP A 528 -6.32 2.53 37.17
N LYS A 529 -5.56 1.50 36.77
CA LYS A 529 -6.00 0.51 35.74
C LYS A 529 -7.33 -0.15 36.14
N ASP A 530 -8.29 -0.19 35.22
CA ASP A 530 -9.59 -0.85 35.44
C ASP A 530 -9.48 -2.35 35.12
N VAL A 531 -9.03 -3.12 36.12
CA VAL A 531 -8.85 -4.58 36.05
C VAL A 531 -10.13 -5.29 35.61
N PHE A 532 -11.30 -4.83 36.06
CA PHE A 532 -12.59 -5.46 35.75
C PHE A 532 -12.99 -5.28 34.28
N TYR A 533 -12.63 -4.15 33.66
CA TYR A 533 -12.82 -3.97 32.23
C TYR A 533 -12.08 -5.02 31.41
N TYR A 534 -10.79 -5.23 31.68
CA TYR A 534 -9.98 -6.22 30.96
C TYR A 534 -10.50 -7.64 31.22
N LYS A 535 -10.95 -7.92 32.44
CA LYS A 535 -11.49 -9.23 32.82
C LYS A 535 -12.75 -9.53 32.03
N SER A 536 -13.70 -8.59 32.04
CA SER A 536 -14.92 -8.70 31.25
C SER A 536 -14.65 -8.82 29.74
N TYR A 537 -13.59 -8.20 29.23
CA TYR A 537 -13.16 -8.39 27.84
C TYR A 537 -12.67 -9.82 27.60
N LEU A 538 -11.74 -10.29 28.41
CA LEU A 538 -11.16 -11.64 28.31
C LEU A 538 -12.26 -12.71 28.38
N ASP A 539 -13.22 -12.58 29.30
CA ASP A 539 -14.32 -13.53 29.49
C ASP A 539 -15.22 -13.63 28.26
N ARG A 540 -15.59 -12.47 27.69
CA ARG A 540 -16.38 -12.42 26.45
C ARG A 540 -15.64 -13.09 25.30
N LEU A 541 -14.33 -12.85 25.20
CA LEU A 541 -13.53 -13.41 24.13
C LEU A 541 -13.31 -14.91 24.28
N TYR A 542 -13.08 -15.38 25.51
CA TYR A 542 -13.02 -16.80 25.82
C TYR A 542 -14.29 -17.52 25.38
N ASN A 543 -15.47 -16.98 25.72
CA ASN A 543 -16.74 -17.54 25.26
C ASN A 543 -16.85 -17.54 23.73
N ASP A 544 -16.47 -16.43 23.07
CA ASP A 544 -16.50 -16.34 21.61
C ASP A 544 -15.58 -17.41 20.97
N VAL A 545 -14.35 -17.66 21.47
CA VAL A 545 -13.46 -18.69 20.91
C VAL A 545 -13.91 -20.11 21.22
N MET A 546 -14.52 -20.35 22.39
CA MET A 546 -15.09 -21.65 22.76
C MET A 546 -16.29 -22.03 21.86
N GLU A 547 -17.09 -21.04 21.45
CA GLU A 547 -18.13 -21.22 20.45
C GLU A 547 -17.53 -21.50 19.07
N MET A 548 -16.47 -20.79 18.67
CA MET A 548 -15.82 -20.99 17.37
C MET A 548 -15.31 -22.42 17.16
N ILE A 549 -14.64 -23.00 18.18
CA ILE A 549 -14.08 -24.35 18.09
C ILE A 549 -15.12 -25.45 18.31
N ALA A 550 -16.36 -25.10 18.68
CA ALA A 550 -17.43 -26.08 18.87
C ALA A 550 -17.76 -26.85 17.58
N CYS A 551 -17.45 -26.21 16.43
CA CYS A 551 -17.68 -26.66 15.06
C CYS A 551 -19.16 -26.87 14.74
#